data_AF-A2C2S0-F1
#
_entry.id   AF-A2C2S0-F1
#
_cell.length_a   1.000
_cell.length_b   1.000
_cell.length_c   1.000
_cell.angle_alpha   90.00
_cell.angle_beta   90.00
_cell.angle_gamma   90.00
#
_symmetry.space_group_name_H-M   'P 1'
#
loop_
_entity.id
_entity.type
_entity.pdbx_description
1 polymer ?
#
loop_
_entity_poly.entity_id
_entity_poly.type
_entity_poly.pdbx_seq_one_letter_code
_entity_poly.pdbx_strand_id
1 'polypeptide(L)'
;MATEITVLDFKLSNTFSEYCTHMNAPKQQAMFKEMGVKTFYIGESMGDPKRATVMFEGPENVLYNIFTSPETKPIVEASGHIYEGTKITRWINNCPNC
;
A
#
# COMPACT_ATOMS: atom_id res chain seq x y z
N MET A 1 15.44 0.55 14.80
CA MET A 1 14.01 0.86 14.93
C MET A 1 13.25 -0.29 14.30
N ALA A 2 12.13 -0.70 14.88
CA ALA A 2 11.36 -1.82 14.35
C ALA A 2 10.74 -1.45 13.00
N THR A 3 10.81 -2.37 12.04
CA THR A 3 10.25 -2.20 10.70
C THR A 3 8.84 -2.78 10.69
N GLU A 4 7.89 -2.03 10.13
CA GLU A 4 6.52 -2.47 9.94
C GLU A 4 6.28 -2.92 8.51
N ILE A 5 5.65 -4.08 8.35
CA ILE A 5 5.00 -4.49 7.11
C ILE A 5 3.52 -4.15 7.22
N THR A 6 2.99 -3.40 6.26
CA THR A 6 1.54 -3.18 6.10
C THR A 6 1.08 -3.89 4.84
N VAL A 7 0.12 -4.80 4.96
CA VAL A 7 -0.50 -5.46 3.82
C VAL A 7 -1.91 -4.95 3.67
N LEU A 8 -2.21 -4.53 2.45
CA LEU A 8 -3.52 -4.12 2.03
C LEU A 8 -4.10 -5.18 1.11
N ASP A 9 -5.38 -5.45 1.30
CA ASP A 9 -6.20 -6.27 0.42
C ASP A 9 -7.46 -5.46 0.10
N PHE A 10 -7.62 -5.11 -1.16
CA PHE A 10 -8.54 -4.06 -1.59
C PHE A 10 -9.05 -4.30 -3.01
N LYS A 11 -10.11 -3.58 -3.37
CA LYS A 11 -10.66 -3.57 -4.72
C LYS A 11 -10.11 -2.41 -5.55
N LEU A 12 -10.11 -2.58 -6.85
CA LEU A 12 -9.70 -1.60 -7.84
C LEU A 12 -10.91 -1.07 -8.62
N SER A 13 -10.95 0.24 -8.85
CA SER A 13 -11.89 0.85 -9.79
C SER A 13 -11.39 0.71 -11.23
N ASN A 14 -10.08 0.77 -11.44
CA ASN A 14 -9.38 0.64 -12.73
C ASN A 14 -8.84 -0.78 -12.95
N THR A 15 -7.87 -0.97 -13.86
CA THR A 15 -7.17 -2.24 -14.06
C THR A 15 -5.93 -2.36 -13.18
N PHE A 16 -5.51 -3.59 -12.88
CA PHE A 16 -4.27 -3.84 -12.13
C PHE A 16 -3.03 -3.22 -12.79
N SER A 17 -2.98 -3.22 -14.13
CA SER A 17 -1.88 -2.60 -14.90
C SER A 17 -1.82 -1.08 -14.69
N GLU A 18 -2.97 -0.40 -14.70
CA GLU A 18 -3.04 1.04 -14.43
C GLU A 18 -2.64 1.35 -12.98
N TYR A 19 -3.11 0.55 -12.02
CA TYR A 19 -2.70 0.65 -10.63
C TYR A 19 -1.18 0.47 -10.47
N CYS A 20 -0.60 -0.57 -11.05
CA CYS A 20 0.84 -0.81 -11.03
C CYS A 20 1.63 0.35 -11.66
N THR A 21 1.15 0.90 -12.77
CA THR A 21 1.78 2.04 -13.44
C THR A 21 1.78 3.27 -12.54
N HIS A 22 0.66 3.55 -11.87
CA HIS A 22 0.56 4.65 -10.91
C HIS A 22 1.52 4.46 -9.73
N MET A 23 1.53 3.27 -9.12
CA MET A 23 2.36 2.95 -7.96
C MET A 23 3.85 3.07 -8.27
N ASN A 24 4.27 2.74 -9.49
CA ASN A 24 5.66 2.82 -9.93
C ASN A 24 6.04 4.15 -10.58
N ALA A 25 5.11 5.12 -10.66
CA ALA A 25 5.40 6.41 -11.24
C ALA A 25 6.49 7.15 -10.43
N PRO A 26 7.43 7.88 -11.09
CA PRO A 26 8.56 8.52 -10.39
C PRO A 26 8.14 9.43 -9.24
N LYS A 27 7.06 10.20 -9.42
CA LYS A 27 6.51 11.08 -8.38
C LYS A 27 6.01 10.28 -7.17
N GLN A 28 5.33 9.15 -7.41
CA GLN A 28 4.81 8.30 -6.35
C GLN A 28 5.95 7.62 -5.58
N GLN A 29 6.96 7.13 -6.29
CA GLN A 29 8.16 6.53 -5.70
C GLN A 29 8.98 7.55 -4.89
N ALA A 30 9.07 8.80 -5.35
CA ALA A 30 9.69 9.88 -4.59
C ALA A 30 8.95 10.15 -3.27
N MET A 31 7.62 10.21 -3.31
CA MET A 31 6.80 10.36 -2.09
C MET A 31 7.00 9.20 -1.11
N PHE A 32 7.01 7.95 -1.59
CA PHE A 32 7.30 6.80 -0.72
C PHE A 32 8.67 6.92 -0.06
N LYS A 33 9.70 7.27 -0.83
CA LYS A 33 11.06 7.46 -0.31
C LYS A 33 11.14 8.56 0.75
N GLU A 34 10.48 9.69 0.55
CA GLU A 34 10.41 10.78 1.53
C GLU A 34 9.76 10.35 2.84
N MET A 35 8.78 9.44 2.78
CA MET A 35 8.10 8.87 3.94
C MET A 35 8.85 7.69 4.58
N GLY A 36 10.00 7.28 4.03
CA GLY A 36 10.73 6.08 4.48
C GLY A 36 10.02 4.77 4.15
N VAL A 37 9.05 4.81 3.24
CA VAL A 37 8.24 3.68 2.80
C VAL A 37 8.80 3.11 1.50
N LYS A 38 8.72 1.80 1.32
CA LYS A 38 8.92 1.15 0.02
C LYS A 38 7.83 0.10 -0.21
N THR A 39 7.52 -0.14 -1.47
CA THR A 39 6.66 -1.26 -1.84
C THR A 39 7.49 -2.54 -1.88
N PHE A 40 7.10 -3.53 -1.08
CA PHE A 40 7.75 -4.84 -1.05
C PHE A 40 7.14 -5.80 -2.07
N TYR A 41 5.81 -5.74 -2.25
CA TYR A 41 5.08 -6.61 -3.17
C TYR A 41 3.82 -5.93 -3.68
N ILE A 42 3.47 -6.15 -4.95
CA ILE A 42 2.19 -5.80 -5.55
C ILE A 42 1.69 -7.04 -6.32
N GLY A 43 0.44 -7.43 -6.11
CA GLY A 43 -0.14 -8.59 -6.78
C GLY A 43 -1.63 -8.42 -7.10
N GLU A 44 -2.06 -9.04 -8.19
CA GLU A 44 -3.48 -9.19 -8.53
C GLU A 44 -4.03 -10.52 -8.01
N SER A 45 -5.33 -10.54 -7.73
CA SER A 45 -6.02 -11.76 -7.33
C SER A 45 -6.26 -12.66 -8.54
N MET A 46 -5.84 -13.94 -8.44
CA MET A 46 -6.07 -14.93 -9.49
C MET A 46 -7.56 -15.19 -9.79
N GLY A 47 -8.43 -14.98 -8.80
CA GLY A 47 -9.88 -15.23 -8.92
C GLY A 47 -10.73 -13.98 -9.11
N ASP A 48 -10.14 -12.78 -9.01
CA ASP A 48 -10.88 -11.52 -9.11
C ASP A 48 -9.96 -10.43 -9.71
N PRO A 49 -10.12 -10.08 -11.00
CA PRO A 49 -9.27 -9.10 -11.67
C PRO A 49 -9.45 -7.66 -11.14
N LYS A 50 -10.46 -7.44 -10.28
CA LYS A 50 -10.71 -6.16 -9.62
C LYS A 50 -10.24 -6.16 -8.17
N ARG A 51 -9.47 -7.17 -7.73
CA ARG A 51 -8.91 -7.23 -6.39
C ARG A 51 -7.40 -7.33 -6.46
N ALA A 52 -6.73 -6.56 -5.61
CA ALA A 52 -5.28 -6.49 -5.55
C ALA A 52 -4.81 -6.52 -4.10
N THR A 53 -3.53 -6.82 -3.95
CA THR A 53 -2.82 -6.67 -2.68
C THR A 53 -1.54 -5.88 -2.89
N VAL A 54 -1.17 -5.09 -1.89
CA VAL A 54 0.12 -4.44 -1.81
C VAL A 54 0.69 -4.65 -0.41
N MET A 55 1.97 -4.98 -0.35
CA MET A 55 2.73 -5.06 0.89
C MET A 55 3.72 -3.90 0.89
N PHE A 56 3.64 -3.05 1.90
CA PHE A 56 4.59 -1.97 2.12
C PHE A 56 5.49 -2.31 3.31
N GLU A 57 6.73 -1.86 3.22
CA GLU A 57 7.67 -1.84 4.33
C GLU A 57 7.96 -0.38 4.69
N GLY A 58 7.94 -0.04 5.98
CA GLY A 58 8.26 1.30 6.44
C GLY A 58 8.36 1.43 7.96
N PRO A 59 8.49 2.66 8.48
CA PRO A 59 8.47 2.91 9.92
C PRO A 59 7.10 2.59 10.53
N GLU A 60 7.11 2.24 11.81
CA GLU A 60 5.89 1.95 12.57
C GLU A 60 4.85 3.08 12.45
N ASN A 61 3.58 2.71 12.24
CA ASN A 61 2.42 3.60 12.13
C ASN A 61 2.39 4.57 10.93
N VAL A 62 3.46 4.78 10.17
CA VAL A 62 3.47 5.74 9.05
C VAL A 62 2.41 5.39 8.01
N LEU A 63 2.43 4.16 7.50
CA LEU A 63 1.48 3.68 6.49
C LEU A 63 0.06 3.60 7.04
N TYR A 64 -0.10 3.05 8.24
CA TYR A 64 -1.42 2.97 8.88
C TYR A 64 -2.08 4.33 8.99
N ASN A 65 -1.35 5.35 9.46
CA ASN A 65 -1.88 6.71 9.60
C ASN A 65 -2.29 7.29 8.23
N ILE A 66 -1.53 7.00 7.16
CA ILE A 66 -1.90 7.39 5.79
C ILE A 66 -3.17 6.68 5.34
N PHE A 67 -3.35 5.39 5.64
CA PHE A 67 -4.56 4.68 5.22
C PHE A 67 -5.79 4.94 6.10
N THR A 68 -5.61 5.44 7.33
CA THR A 68 -6.75 5.80 8.19
C THR A 68 -7.06 7.29 8.21
N SER A 69 -6.22 8.14 7.63
CA SER A 69 -6.47 9.58 7.55
C SER A 69 -7.45 9.92 6.42
N PRO A 70 -8.53 10.69 6.71
CA PRO A 70 -9.43 11.19 5.68
C PRO A 70 -8.76 12.09 4.63
N GLU A 71 -7.68 12.78 5.01
CA GLU A 71 -7.00 13.76 4.13
C GLU A 71 -6.21 13.08 3.01
N THR A 72 -5.67 11.90 3.28
CA THR A 72 -4.88 11.10 2.34
C THR A 72 -5.72 10.16 1.50
N LYS A 73 -6.99 9.92 1.88
CA LYS A 73 -7.92 9.08 1.14
C LYS A 73 -8.01 9.44 -0.35
N PRO A 74 -8.21 10.70 -0.76
CA PRO A 74 -8.30 11.04 -2.19
C PRO A 74 -7.01 10.75 -2.97
N ILE A 75 -5.86 10.86 -2.31
CA ILE A 75 -4.54 10.59 -2.92
C ILE A 75 -4.41 9.09 -3.22
N VAL A 76 -4.83 8.24 -2.28
CA VAL A 76 -4.81 6.79 -2.46
C VAL A 76 -5.86 6.37 -3.50
N GLU A 77 -7.06 6.94 -3.50
CA GLU A 77 -8.09 6.64 -4.51
C GLU A 77 -7.67 7.04 -5.93
N ALA A 78 -6.78 8.04 -6.09
CA ALA A 78 -6.23 8.43 -7.39
C ALA A 78 -5.40 7.33 -8.08
N SER A 79 -4.95 6.31 -7.33
CA SER A 79 -4.30 5.12 -7.88
C SER A 79 -5.29 4.11 -8.48
N GLY A 80 -6.59 4.28 -8.20
CA GLY A 80 -7.63 3.29 -8.48
C GLY A 80 -8.01 2.42 -7.27
N HIS A 81 -7.36 2.61 -6.13
CA HIS A 81 -7.71 1.94 -4.87
C HIS A 81 -9.14 2.29 -4.42
N ILE A 82 -9.96 1.29 -4.07
CA ILE A 82 -11.27 1.48 -3.44
C ILE A 82 -11.14 1.24 -1.93
N TYR A 83 -11.35 2.29 -1.12
CA TYR A 83 -11.21 2.19 0.34
C TYR A 83 -12.27 1.30 0.99
N GLU A 84 -13.50 1.33 0.46
CA GLU A 84 -14.58 0.53 1.00
C GLU A 84 -14.23 -0.96 0.93
N GLY A 85 -14.21 -1.62 2.08
CA GLY A 85 -13.85 -3.02 2.20
C GLY A 85 -12.35 -3.32 2.15
N THR A 86 -11.48 -2.29 2.14
CA THR A 86 -10.03 -2.49 2.30
C THR A 86 -9.72 -3.12 3.65
N LYS A 87 -8.99 -4.24 3.63
CA LYS A 87 -8.44 -4.86 4.82
C LYS A 87 -7.00 -4.41 5.00
N ILE A 88 -6.70 -3.86 6.17
CA ILE A 88 -5.36 -3.43 6.56
C ILE A 88 -4.87 -4.39 7.63
N THR A 89 -3.78 -5.09 7.35
CA THR A 89 -3.11 -5.95 8.34
C THR A 89 -1.68 -5.44 8.54
N ARG A 90 -1.19 -5.50 9.77
CA ARG A 90 0.08 -4.89 10.18
C ARG A 90 0.92 -5.90 10.93
N TRP A 91 2.22 -5.94 10.64
CA TRP A 91 3.18 -6.80 11.30
C TRP A 91 4.41 -5.98 11.67
N ILE A 92 4.86 -6.10 12.91
CA ILE A 92 6.08 -5.48 13.38
C ILE A 92 7.19 -6.55 13.41
N ASN A 93 8.32 -6.29 12.74
CA ASN A 93 9.47 -7.18 12.85
C ASN A 93 10.27 -6.82 14.10
N ASN A 94 10.08 -7.63 15.15
CA ASN A 94 10.87 -7.59 16.38
C ASN A 94 11.83 -8.80 16.50
N CYS A 95 11.99 -9.60 15.44
CA CYS A 95 12.95 -10.71 15.43
C CYS A 95 14.37 -10.13 15.31
N PRO A 96 15.26 -10.33 16.31
CA PRO A 96 16.66 -9.96 16.14
C PRO A 96 17.31 -10.86 15.09
N ASN A 97 17.86 -10.25 14.03
CA ASN A 97 18.54 -10.90 12.89
C ASN A 97 17.61 -11.54 11.84
N CYS A 98 16.32 -11.21 11.89
CA CYS A 98 15.44 -11.18 10.72
C CYS A 98 15.28 -9.69 10.32
#